data_AF-A0A7J2KTC1-F1
#
_entry.id   AF-A0A7J2KTC1-F1
#
_cell.length_a   1.000
_cell.length_b   1.000
_cell.length_c   1.000
_cell.angle_alpha   90.00
_cell.angle_beta   90.00
_cell.angle_gamma   90.00
#
_symmetry.space_group_name_H-M   'P 1'
#
loop_
_entity.id
_entity.type
_entity.pdbx_description
1 polymer ?
#
loop_
_entity_poly.entity_id
_entity_poly.type
_entity_poly.pdbx_seq_one_letter_code
_entity_poly.pdbx_strand_id
1 'polypeptide(L)'
;MARITLKVSLIAALLIFSVLSFSQVAAATGSPGPLVTTSWVAQNLQTIENASQTQIRLVEVSPGNIYASGHIPGAVHVTMGELFAPGTDHMVLDYSQMEQVLKTLGVTPNTRIVLYDEAPLYFAARFYWTLSYWNIANVSI
;
A
#
# COMPACT_ATOMS: atom_id res chain seq x y z
N MET A 1 -1.73 77.13 13.62
CA MET A 1 -2.69 76.18 13.02
C MET A 1 -1.99 74.83 12.84
N ALA A 2 -2.73 73.75 13.06
CA ALA A 2 -2.25 72.43 13.49
C ALA A 2 -1.43 71.63 12.45
N ARG A 3 -0.50 70.83 12.98
CA ARG A 3 0.25 69.76 12.28
C ARG A 3 -0.70 68.61 11.95
N ILE A 4 -0.65 68.08 10.73
CA ILE A 4 -1.29 66.80 10.36
C ILE A 4 -0.20 65.84 9.83
N THR A 5 0.18 64.95 10.74
CA THR A 5 0.65 63.55 10.59
C THR A 5 0.08 62.82 9.36
N LEU A 6 0.70 61.81 8.75
CA LEU A 6 1.14 60.56 9.36
C LEU A 6 1.86 59.71 8.29
N LYS A 7 2.87 58.97 8.75
CA LYS A 7 3.73 58.03 8.04
C LYS A 7 2.97 57.10 7.08
N VAL A 8 3.34 57.09 5.80
CA VAL A 8 3.05 55.97 4.87
C VAL A 8 4.00 54.83 5.25
N SER A 9 3.70 54.16 6.36
CA SER A 9 4.49 53.06 6.91
C SER A 9 3.63 51.81 6.87
N LEU A 10 4.17 50.76 6.25
CA LEU A 10 3.93 49.36 6.62
C LEU A 10 2.60 48.66 6.27
N ILE A 11 1.75 49.15 5.38
CA ILE A 11 0.50 48.42 5.03
C ILE A 11 0.57 47.67 3.69
N ALA A 12 1.50 48.01 2.78
CA ALA A 12 1.60 47.34 1.48
C ALA A 12 2.43 46.03 1.49
N ALA A 13 3.21 45.76 2.55
CA ALA A 13 4.08 44.58 2.63
C ALA A 13 3.41 43.35 3.27
N LEU A 14 2.21 43.50 3.87
CA LEU A 14 1.53 42.39 4.56
C LEU A 14 0.51 41.64 3.70
N LEU A 15 0.22 42.11 2.48
CA LEU A 15 -0.80 41.53 1.60
C LEU A 15 -0.25 40.60 0.52
N ILE A 16 1.07 40.37 0.46
CA ILE A 16 1.72 39.48 -0.52
C ILE A 16 2.20 38.17 0.13
N PHE A 17 2.05 38.00 1.44
CA PHE A 17 2.50 36.78 2.16
C PHE A 17 1.37 35.86 2.63
N SER A 18 0.12 36.13 2.24
CA SER A 18 -1.05 35.30 2.62
C SER A 18 -1.46 34.27 1.55
N VAL A 19 -0.66 34.12 0.50
CA VAL A 19 -1.01 33.27 -0.65
C VAL A 19 -0.33 31.91 -0.51
N LEU A 20 -1.15 30.92 -0.13
CA LEU A 20 -0.99 29.49 -0.42
C LEU A 20 0.11 28.74 0.35
N SER A 21 0.00 28.71 1.67
CA SER A 21 0.18 27.40 2.31
C SER A 21 -1.12 26.65 2.10
N PHE A 22 -1.25 25.96 0.96
CA PHE A 22 -2.18 24.84 0.84
C PHE A 22 -1.87 23.96 2.04
N SER A 23 -2.74 23.95 3.05
CA SER A 23 -2.72 22.88 4.02
C SER A 23 -2.79 21.61 3.20
N GLN A 24 -1.70 20.85 3.17
CA GLN A 24 -1.76 19.47 2.72
C GLN A 24 -2.89 18.86 3.54
N VAL A 25 -4.01 18.56 2.88
CA VAL A 25 -4.90 17.54 3.41
C VAL A 25 -3.97 16.35 3.56
N ALA A 26 -3.60 16.06 4.79
CA ALA A 26 -2.80 14.92 5.15
C ALA A 26 -3.46 13.72 4.46
N ALA A 27 -2.86 13.26 3.35
CA ALA A 27 -3.26 12.03 2.72
C ALA A 27 -3.01 10.94 3.76
N ALA A 28 -4.06 10.60 4.51
CA ALA A 28 -4.08 9.67 5.64
C ALA A 28 -2.70 9.51 6.30
N THR A 29 -2.30 10.46 7.15
CA THR A 29 -1.12 10.29 8.00
C THR A 29 -1.35 9.10 8.94
N GLY A 30 -0.98 7.89 8.51
CA GLY A 30 -0.89 6.69 9.36
C GLY A 30 -1.64 5.44 8.89
N SER A 31 -1.43 4.91 7.67
CA SER A 31 -2.04 3.62 7.35
C SER A 31 -1.37 2.48 8.13
N PRO A 32 -2.15 1.69 8.89
CA PRO A 32 -2.64 0.45 8.32
C PRO A 32 -4.11 0.17 8.70
N GLY A 33 -5.01 0.50 7.77
CA GLY A 33 -6.30 -0.16 7.63
C GLY A 33 -6.26 -1.22 6.53
N PRO A 34 -7.41 -1.67 6.01
CA PRO A 34 -7.45 -2.62 4.89
C PRO A 34 -6.96 -2.03 3.56
N LEU A 35 -6.71 -0.71 3.50
CA LEU A 35 -6.22 -0.01 2.32
C LEU A 35 -4.96 0.82 2.64
N VAL A 36 -3.98 0.77 1.74
CA VAL A 36 -2.81 1.66 1.74
C VAL A 36 -2.78 2.51 0.47
N THR A 37 -2.08 3.64 0.54
CA THR A 37 -1.87 4.48 -0.65
C THR A 37 -0.60 4.05 -1.38
N THR A 38 -0.51 4.34 -2.69
CA THR A 38 0.73 4.17 -3.45
C THR A 38 1.89 5.00 -2.85
N SER A 39 1.59 6.17 -2.28
CA SER A 39 2.58 6.97 -1.55
C SER A 39 3.11 6.27 -0.29
N TRP A 40 2.28 5.49 0.42
CA TRP A 40 2.72 4.68 1.55
C TRP A 40 3.68 3.58 1.08
N VAL A 41 3.37 2.91 -0.03
CA VAL A 41 4.26 1.88 -0.61
C VAL A 41 5.61 2.50 -0.98
N ALA A 42 5.60 3.65 -1.67
CA ALA A 42 6.82 4.35 -2.05
C ALA A 42 7.68 4.77 -0.83
N GLN A 43 7.05 5.20 0.27
CA GLN A 43 7.74 5.56 1.51
C GLN A 43 8.35 4.35 2.23
N ASN A 44 7.84 3.15 1.99
CA ASN A 44 8.30 1.91 2.62
C ASN A 44 9.17 1.04 1.69
N LEU A 45 9.50 1.53 0.49
CA LEU A 45 10.16 0.73 -0.55
C LEU A 45 11.52 0.16 -0.11
N GLN A 46 12.30 0.91 0.67
CA GLN A 46 13.57 0.43 1.22
C GLN A 46 13.41 -0.80 2.12
N THR A 47 12.32 -0.87 2.89
CA THR A 47 12.00 -2.06 3.71
C THR A 47 11.49 -3.20 2.84
N ILE A 48 10.67 -2.90 1.83
CA ILE A 48 10.11 -3.89 0.91
C ILE A 48 11.21 -4.57 0.07
N GLU A 49 12.18 -3.81 -0.43
CA GLU A 49 13.30 -4.33 -1.25
C GLU A 49 14.32 -5.14 -0.44
N ASN A 50 14.41 -4.91 0.87
CA ASN A 50 15.39 -5.59 1.69
C ASN A 50 14.96 -7.03 1.98
N ALA A 51 15.55 -7.99 1.26
CA ALA A 51 15.25 -9.42 1.43
C ALA A 51 15.54 -9.98 2.84
N SER A 52 16.34 -9.28 3.66
CA SER A 52 16.58 -9.66 5.07
C SER A 52 15.48 -9.14 6.01
N GLN A 53 14.53 -8.37 5.50
CA GLN A 53 13.41 -7.80 6.22
C GLN A 53 12.10 -8.48 5.80
N THR A 54 11.26 -8.81 6.79
CA THR A 54 9.97 -9.46 6.59
C THR A 54 8.82 -8.66 7.21
N GLN A 55 9.10 -7.43 7.66
CA GLN A 55 8.12 -6.54 8.27
C GLN A 55 6.99 -6.19 7.28
N ILE A 56 7.31 -6.05 5.99
CA ILE A 56 6.35 -5.78 4.92
C ILE A 56 6.63 -6.75 3.78
N ARG A 57 5.59 -7.41 3.28
CA ARG A 57 5.62 -8.19 2.04
C ARG A 57 4.64 -7.57 1.08
N LEU A 58 5.18 -6.93 0.04
CA LEU A 58 4.42 -6.48 -1.10
C LEU A 58 4.22 -7.67 -2.04
N VAL A 59 2.97 -8.03 -2.33
CA VAL A 59 2.63 -9.23 -3.10
C VAL A 59 1.81 -8.82 -4.32
N GLU A 60 2.37 -9.08 -5.49
CA GLU A 60 1.66 -8.99 -6.76
C GLU A 60 0.85 -10.27 -6.99
N VAL A 61 -0.44 -10.11 -7.27
CA VAL A 61 -1.32 -11.21 -7.68
C VAL A 61 -1.61 -11.06 -9.16
N SER A 62 -0.91 -11.79 -10.02
CA SER A 62 -1.01 -11.62 -11.47
C SER A 62 -0.63 -12.90 -12.22
N PRO A 63 -0.92 -13.01 -13.53
CA PRO A 63 -0.28 -14.02 -14.38
C PRO A 63 1.25 -13.85 -14.40
N GLY A 64 2.00 -14.95 -14.43
CA GLY A 64 3.47 -14.88 -14.35
C GLY A 64 4.15 -14.05 -15.45
N ASN A 65 3.55 -13.97 -16.63
CA ASN A 65 4.06 -13.11 -17.71
C ASN A 65 3.89 -11.61 -17.42
N ILE A 66 2.87 -11.22 -16.65
CA ILE A 66 2.66 -9.83 -16.24
C ILE A 66 3.75 -9.43 -15.25
N TYR A 67 3.91 -10.20 -14.17
CA TYR A 67 4.99 -9.99 -13.20
C TYR A 67 6.37 -9.95 -13.87
N ALA A 68 6.66 -10.89 -14.78
CA ALA A 68 7.94 -10.92 -15.49
C ALA A 68 8.18 -9.73 -16.43
N SER A 69 7.12 -9.07 -16.91
CA SER A 69 7.23 -7.89 -17.78
C SER A 69 7.61 -6.62 -17.02
N GLY A 70 7.37 -6.59 -15.71
CA GLY A 70 7.72 -5.50 -14.81
C GLY A 70 6.85 -5.52 -13.56
N HIS A 71 7.47 -5.29 -12.41
CA HIS A 71 6.81 -5.27 -11.10
C HIS A 71 7.48 -4.25 -10.17
N ILE A 72 6.83 -3.95 -9.05
CA ILE A 72 7.41 -3.05 -8.04
C ILE A 72 8.65 -3.73 -7.43
N PRO A 73 9.80 -3.05 -7.30
CA PRO A 73 10.99 -3.62 -6.68
C PRO A 73 10.72 -4.24 -5.30
N GLY A 74 11.23 -5.44 -5.07
CA GLY A 74 11.02 -6.19 -3.82
C GLY A 74 9.65 -6.85 -3.68
N ALA A 75 8.71 -6.61 -4.60
CA ALA A 75 7.47 -7.38 -4.64
C ALA A 75 7.78 -8.86 -4.83
N VAL A 76 6.90 -9.71 -4.29
CA VAL A 76 6.85 -11.13 -4.62
C VAL A 76 5.56 -11.47 -5.33
N HIS A 77 5.54 -12.64 -5.94
CA HIS A 77 4.51 -13.00 -6.90
C HIS A 77 3.72 -14.22 -6.46
N VAL A 78 2.42 -14.19 -6.74
CA VAL A 78 1.55 -15.37 -6.69
C VAL A 78 0.53 -15.29 -7.82
N THR A 79 0.21 -16.43 -8.42
CA THR A 79 -0.84 -16.54 -9.43
C THR A 79 -2.18 -16.92 -8.82
N MET A 80 -3.27 -16.59 -9.49
CA MET A 80 -4.62 -17.02 -9.07
C MET A 80 -4.76 -18.55 -8.97
N GLY A 81 -4.06 -19.30 -9.83
CA GLY A 81 -4.07 -20.77 -9.80
C GLY A 81 -3.48 -21.35 -8.51
N GLU A 82 -2.56 -20.62 -7.86
CA GLU A 82 -1.98 -21.02 -6.58
C GLU A 82 -2.88 -20.68 -5.37
N LEU A 83 -3.94 -19.89 -5.57
CA LEU A 83 -4.85 -19.44 -4.52
C LEU A 83 -6.16 -20.22 -4.44
N PHE A 84 -6.30 -21.26 -5.27
CA PHE A 84 -7.48 -22.11 -5.33
C PHE A 84 -7.14 -23.55 -4.96
N ALA A 85 -8.07 -24.22 -4.28
CA ALA A 85 -7.91 -25.62 -3.93
C ALA A 85 -7.71 -26.47 -5.19
N PRO A 86 -6.71 -27.39 -5.20
CA PRO A 86 -6.42 -28.23 -6.34
C PRO A 86 -7.65 -29.01 -6.83
N GLY A 87 -7.88 -29.01 -8.14
CA GLY A 87 -8.99 -29.74 -8.77
C GLY A 87 -10.37 -29.08 -8.61
N THR A 88 -10.43 -27.80 -8.22
CA THR A 88 -11.68 -27.06 -8.04
C THR A 88 -11.77 -25.82 -8.93
N ASP A 89 -12.99 -25.35 -9.17
CA ASP A 89 -13.28 -24.09 -9.85
C ASP A 89 -13.45 -22.97 -8.80
N HIS A 90 -12.32 -22.55 -8.23
CA HIS A 90 -12.18 -21.40 -7.31
C HIS A 90 -12.49 -21.62 -5.82
N MET A 91 -12.53 -22.88 -5.35
CA MET A 91 -12.67 -23.12 -3.90
C MET A 91 -11.46 -22.60 -3.14
N VAL A 92 -11.70 -22.15 -1.91
CA VAL A 92 -10.65 -21.68 -1.01
C VAL A 92 -9.68 -22.80 -0.67
N LEU A 93 -8.38 -22.50 -0.64
CA LEU A 93 -7.35 -23.38 -0.12
C LEU A 93 -7.70 -23.83 1.30
N ASP A 94 -7.37 -25.07 1.66
CA ASP A 94 -7.34 -25.44 3.07
C ASP A 94 -6.26 -24.64 3.82
N TYR A 95 -6.33 -24.62 5.16
CA TYR A 95 -5.42 -23.80 5.94
C TYR A 95 -3.95 -24.23 5.77
N SER A 96 -3.66 -25.52 5.61
CA SER A 96 -2.29 -26.02 5.46
C SER A 96 -1.67 -25.60 4.11
N GLN A 97 -2.48 -25.58 3.05
CA GLN A 97 -2.10 -25.06 1.74
C GLN A 97 -1.89 -23.56 1.79
N MET A 98 -2.78 -22.82 2.47
CA MET A 98 -2.60 -21.37 2.67
C MET A 98 -1.33 -21.06 3.46
N GLU A 99 -1.03 -21.80 4.52
CA GLU A 99 0.24 -21.66 5.25
C GLU A 99 1.46 -21.89 4.36
N GLN A 100 1.38 -22.86 3.43
CA GLN A 100 2.45 -23.11 2.49
C GLN A 100 2.64 -21.95 1.50
N VAL A 101 1.56 -21.38 0.99
CA VAL A 101 1.62 -20.17 0.13
C VAL A 101 2.25 -19.01 0.91
N LEU A 102 1.83 -18.76 2.15
CA LEU A 102 2.39 -17.69 3.00
C LEU A 102 3.90 -17.90 3.25
N LYS A 103 4.33 -19.14 3.51
CA LYS A 103 5.77 -19.48 3.67
C LYS A 103 6.56 -19.20 2.41
N THR A 104 6.07 -19.59 1.24
CA THR A 104 6.70 -19.30 -0.05
C THR A 104 6.80 -17.79 -0.29
N LEU A 105 5.78 -17.04 0.12
CA LEU A 105 5.76 -15.57 0.06
C LEU A 105 6.60 -14.90 1.17
N GLY A 106 7.36 -15.65 1.99
CA GLY A 106 8.20 -15.10 3.05
C GLY A 106 7.42 -14.38 4.16
N VAL A 107 6.14 -14.72 4.34
CA VAL A 107 5.26 -14.13 5.35
C VAL A 107 5.47 -14.84 6.68
N THR A 108 5.63 -14.05 7.74
CA THR A 108 5.66 -14.49 9.14
C THR A 108 4.43 -13.95 9.88
N PRO A 109 4.12 -14.43 11.10
CA PRO A 109 2.98 -13.90 11.88
C PRO A 109 3.02 -12.39 12.15
N ASN A 110 4.21 -11.77 12.09
CA ASN A 110 4.40 -10.33 12.32
C ASN A 110 4.48 -9.50 11.03
N THR A 111 4.37 -10.14 9.87
CA THR A 111 4.48 -9.50 8.56
C THR A 111 3.20 -8.72 8.23
N ARG A 112 3.35 -7.50 7.71
CA ARG A 112 2.28 -6.80 6.99
C ARG A 112 2.25 -7.27 5.55
N ILE A 113 1.11 -7.79 5.11
CA ILE A 113 0.87 -8.21 3.73
C ILE A 113 0.22 -7.04 2.99
N VAL A 114 0.80 -6.60 1.89
CA VAL A 114 0.23 -5.57 1.01
C VAL A 114 0.03 -6.19 -0.35
N LEU A 115 -1.23 -6.33 -0.77
CA LEU A 115 -1.61 -6.99 -2.01
C LEU A 115 -1.83 -5.96 -3.11
N TYR A 116 -1.34 -6.22 -4.31
CA TYR A 116 -1.70 -5.46 -5.50
C TYR A 116 -1.80 -6.38 -6.72
N ASP A 117 -2.41 -5.90 -7.80
CA ASP A 117 -2.46 -6.59 -9.08
C ASP A 117 -2.46 -5.58 -10.24
N GLU A 118 -2.59 -6.08 -11.47
CA GLU A 118 -2.92 -5.23 -12.61
C GLU A 118 -4.39 -4.80 -12.49
N ALA A 119 -4.61 -3.48 -12.47
CA ALA A 119 -5.94 -2.93 -12.36
C ALA A 119 -6.87 -3.49 -13.46
N PRO A 120 -8.15 -3.74 -13.14
CA PRO A 120 -8.81 -3.51 -11.86
C PRO A 120 -8.56 -4.63 -10.82
N LEU A 121 -8.53 -4.27 -9.52
CA LEU A 121 -8.13 -5.05 -8.31
C LEU A 121 -8.84 -6.40 -8.05
N TYR A 122 -9.10 -7.22 -9.06
CA TYR A 122 -9.84 -8.47 -8.94
C TYR A 122 -9.06 -9.56 -8.22
N PHE A 123 -7.78 -9.70 -8.52
CA PHE A 123 -6.95 -10.80 -8.01
C PHE A 123 -6.45 -10.47 -6.60
N ALA A 124 -6.01 -9.23 -6.37
CA ALA A 124 -5.64 -8.75 -5.04
C ALA A 124 -6.83 -8.82 -4.07
N ALA A 125 -8.03 -8.41 -4.48
CA ALA A 125 -9.22 -8.50 -3.64
C ALA A 125 -9.62 -9.96 -3.35
N ARG A 126 -9.53 -10.86 -4.34
CA ARG A 126 -9.81 -12.28 -4.12
C ARG A 126 -8.83 -12.90 -3.13
N PHE A 127 -7.56 -12.50 -3.19
CA PHE A 127 -6.56 -12.99 -2.24
C PHE A 127 -6.77 -12.39 -0.84
N TYR A 128 -7.07 -11.10 -0.75
CA TYR A 128 -7.46 -10.45 0.51
C TYR A 128 -8.61 -11.19 1.20
N TRP A 129 -9.63 -11.59 0.43
CA TRP A 129 -10.75 -12.38 0.95
C TRP A 129 -10.31 -13.76 1.44
N THR A 130 -9.43 -14.48 0.73
CA THR A 130 -8.88 -15.78 1.21
C THR A 130 -8.17 -15.62 2.55
N LEU A 131 -7.33 -14.58 2.67
CA LEU A 131 -6.59 -14.32 3.90
C LEU A 131 -7.55 -13.98 5.05
N SER A 132 -8.58 -13.18 4.75
CA SER A 132 -9.65 -12.85 5.71
C SER A 132 -10.44 -14.08 6.16
N TYR A 133 -10.75 -15.00 5.24
CA TYR A 133 -11.45 -16.26 5.54
C TYR A 133 -10.68 -17.09 6.58
N TRP A 134 -9.35 -17.09 6.51
CA TRP A 134 -8.46 -17.77 7.45
C TRP A 134 -8.05 -16.92 8.66
N ASN A 135 -8.65 -15.74 8.86
CA ASN A 135 -8.32 -14.79 9.93
C ASN A 135 -6.83 -14.37 9.96
N ILE A 136 -6.17 -14.32 8.80
CA ILE A 136 -4.83 -13.78 8.68
C ILE A 136 -4.90 -12.26 8.85
N ALA A 137 -4.17 -11.75 9.84
CA ALA A 137 -4.18 -10.33 10.21
C ALA A 137 -3.18 -9.51 9.36
N ASN A 138 -3.23 -8.19 9.51
CA ASN A 138 -2.28 -7.23 8.90
C ASN A 138 -2.23 -7.28 7.37
N VAL A 139 -3.38 -7.43 6.73
CA VAL A 139 -3.51 -7.42 5.28
C VAL A 139 -4.07 -6.08 4.81
N SER A 140 -3.46 -5.52 3.78
CA SER A 140 -3.93 -4.33 3.07
C SER A 140 -3.93 -4.57 1.56
N ILE A 141 -4.71 -3.78 0.85
CA ILE A 141 -4.64 -3.61 -0.62
C ILE A 141 -4.13 -2.19 -0.90
#